data_AF-A0A285NR45-F1
#
_entry.id   AF-A0A285NR45-F1
#
_cell.length_a   1.000
_cell.length_b   1.000
_cell.length_c   1.000
_cell.angle_alpha   90.00
_cell.angle_beta   90.00
_cell.angle_gamma   90.00
#
_symmetry.space_group_name_H-M   'P 1'
#
loop_
_entity.id
_entity.type
_entity.pdbx_description
1 polymer ?
#
loop_
_entity_poly.entity_id
_entity_poly.type
_entity_poly.pdbx_seq_one_letter_code
_entity_poly.pdbx_strand_id
1 'polypeptide(L)'
;MGQKYAIFDNQGFPRAFYDSDIHSNIPDNAIKITEEQWLEFIENQGKRIWNFETSQVEVYISPPPPLDKAKTQKQKELINLEKQRVNQILNQYEYLSLADVQLYANQNDTEAQSILSWYQTYDDLIWQYIDNDLAAFTSVDELLAIDMKNIEEQIFNQAVQTAPLP
;
A
#
# COMPACT_ATOMS: atom_id res chain seq x y z
N MET A 1 6.56 -18.92 -40.23
CA MET A 1 6.79 -18.37 -38.88
C MET A 1 7.51 -19.44 -38.11
N GLY A 2 8.67 -19.10 -37.54
CA GLY A 2 9.48 -20.00 -36.75
C GLY A 2 8.78 -20.45 -35.49
N GLN A 3 9.24 -21.57 -34.96
CA GLN A 3 8.76 -22.10 -33.70
C GLN A 3 9.25 -21.22 -32.55
N LYS A 4 8.33 -20.88 -31.65
CA LYS A 4 8.58 -20.08 -30.46
C LYS A 4 8.90 -20.95 -29.24
N TYR A 5 9.86 -20.49 -28.44
CA TYR A 5 10.27 -21.13 -27.19
C TYR A 5 10.56 -20.09 -26.10
N ALA A 6 10.37 -20.47 -24.85
CA ALA A 6 10.75 -19.65 -23.70
C ALA A 6 11.40 -20.50 -22.61
N ILE A 7 12.33 -19.91 -21.87
CA ILE A 7 12.85 -20.46 -20.62
C ILE A 7 12.15 -19.74 -19.49
N PHE A 8 11.69 -20.50 -18.49
CA PHE A 8 11.02 -19.97 -17.32
C PHE A 8 11.83 -20.24 -16.05
N ASP A 9 11.68 -19.39 -15.04
CA ASP A 9 12.16 -19.72 -13.69
C ASP A 9 11.20 -20.66 -12.95
N ASN A 10 11.55 -21.02 -11.72
CA ASN A 10 10.74 -21.94 -10.90
C ASN A 10 9.35 -21.40 -10.53
N GLN A 11 9.09 -20.10 -10.75
CA GLN A 11 7.79 -19.46 -10.51
C GLN A 11 7.02 -19.24 -11.81
N GLY A 12 7.56 -19.69 -12.95
CA GLY A 12 6.93 -19.56 -14.26
C GLY A 12 7.20 -18.23 -14.95
N PHE A 13 8.06 -17.35 -14.42
CA PHE A 13 8.38 -16.10 -15.12
C PHE A 13 9.34 -16.34 -16.29
N PRO A 14 9.07 -15.72 -17.46
CA PRO A 14 9.97 -15.86 -18.60
C PRO A 14 11.31 -15.19 -18.33
N ARG A 15 12.39 -15.94 -18.56
CA ARG A 15 13.79 -15.54 -18.42
C ARG A 15 14.47 -15.28 -19.76
N ALA A 16 14.04 -15.99 -20.80
CA ALA A 16 14.55 -15.85 -22.17
C ALA A 16 13.52 -16.34 -23.18
N PHE A 17 13.62 -15.83 -24.40
CA PHE A 17 12.75 -16.16 -25.54
C PHE A 17 13.60 -16.55 -26.75
N TYR A 18 13.19 -17.57 -27.50
CA TYR A 18 13.88 -18.07 -28.70
C TYR A 18 12.94 -18.33 -29.86
N ASP A 19 13.28 -17.80 -31.02
CA ASP A 19 12.61 -18.09 -32.29
C ASP A 19 13.54 -18.96 -33.14
N SER A 20 13.05 -20.10 -33.65
CA SER A 20 13.85 -21.02 -34.48
C SER A 20 14.33 -20.43 -35.81
N ASP A 21 13.64 -19.40 -36.33
CA ASP A 21 14.08 -18.72 -37.56
C ASP A 21 15.26 -17.78 -37.29
N ILE A 22 15.46 -17.37 -36.02
CA ILE A 22 16.49 -16.41 -35.59
C ILE A 22 17.64 -17.12 -34.85
N HIS A 23 17.32 -18.14 -34.05
CA HIS A 23 18.24 -18.82 -33.15
C HIS A 23 18.49 -20.24 -33.63
N SER A 24 19.71 -20.52 -34.07
CA SER A 24 20.13 -21.86 -34.52
C SER A 24 20.33 -22.85 -33.37
N ASN A 25 20.59 -22.35 -32.16
CA ASN A 25 20.81 -23.17 -30.96
C ASN A 25 19.78 -22.76 -29.89
N ILE A 26 18.76 -23.61 -29.70
CA ILE A 26 17.74 -23.45 -28.66
C ILE A 26 18.11 -24.39 -27.50
N PRO A 27 18.18 -23.90 -26.25
CA PRO A 27 18.50 -24.75 -25.11
C PRO A 27 17.49 -25.88 -24.88
N ASP A 28 17.97 -27.06 -24.44
CA ASP A 28 17.11 -28.23 -24.19
C ASP A 28 16.05 -27.99 -23.11
N ASN A 29 16.29 -27.05 -22.19
CA ASN A 29 15.34 -26.66 -21.16
C ASN A 29 14.34 -25.57 -21.61
N ALA A 30 14.37 -25.15 -22.88
CA ALA A 30 13.40 -24.21 -23.42
C ALA A 30 12.07 -24.92 -23.73
N ILE A 31 10.97 -24.34 -23.25
CA ILE A 31 9.63 -24.86 -23.47
C ILE A 31 9.08 -24.26 -24.75
N LYS A 32 8.58 -25.11 -25.65
CA LYS A 32 7.86 -24.69 -26.85
C LYS A 32 6.54 -23.99 -26.46
N ILE A 33 6.34 -22.78 -26.96
CA ILE A 33 5.11 -21.99 -26.75
C ILE A 33 4.51 -21.58 -28.10
N THR A 34 3.26 -21.11 -28.12
CA THR A 34 2.64 -20.55 -29.34
C THR A 34 3.07 -19.11 -29.58
N GLU A 35 2.83 -18.59 -30.79
CA GLU A 35 3.04 -17.17 -31.11
C GLU A 35 2.18 -16.28 -30.20
N GLU A 36 0.93 -16.68 -29.96
CA GLU A 36 0.00 -15.94 -29.11
C GLU A 36 0.49 -15.91 -27.66
N GLN A 37 0.96 -17.04 -27.13
CA GLN A 37 1.55 -17.11 -25.78
C GLN A 37 2.83 -16.27 -25.68
N TRP A 38 3.65 -16.26 -26.73
CA TRP A 38 4.82 -15.42 -26.80
C TRP A 38 4.44 -13.93 -26.75
N LEU A 39 3.51 -13.50 -27.61
CA LEU A 39 3.03 -12.13 -27.63
C LEU A 39 2.43 -11.74 -26.28
N GLU A 40 1.66 -12.64 -25.66
CA GLU A 40 1.06 -12.41 -24.35
C GLU A 40 2.12 -12.07 -23.29
N PHE A 41 3.25 -12.78 -23.25
CA PHE A 41 4.35 -12.45 -22.34
C PHE A 41 5.08 -11.15 -22.70
N ILE A 42 5.26 -10.86 -23.99
CA ILE A 42 5.92 -9.63 -24.46
C ILE A 42 5.08 -8.39 -24.16
N GLU A 43 3.75 -8.49 -24.32
CA GLU A 43 2.80 -7.40 -24.09
C GLU A 43 2.46 -7.21 -22.60
N ASN A 44 2.53 -8.27 -21.80
CA ASN A 44 2.17 -8.27 -20.38
C ASN A 44 3.35 -8.60 -19.46
N GLN A 45 4.49 -7.96 -19.69
CA GLN A 45 5.72 -8.20 -18.93
C GLN A 45 5.50 -8.07 -17.41
N GLY A 46 5.96 -9.08 -16.66
CA GLY A 46 5.81 -9.16 -15.21
C GLY A 46 4.39 -9.45 -14.70
N LYS A 47 3.39 -9.58 -15.60
CA LYS A 47 1.98 -9.85 -15.26
C LYS A 47 1.50 -11.22 -15.71
N ARG A 48 2.40 -12.03 -16.29
CA ARG A 48 2.11 -13.37 -16.79
C ARG A 48 3.16 -14.34 -16.30
N ILE A 49 2.69 -15.54 -15.97
CA ILE A 49 3.51 -16.69 -15.63
C ILE A 49 3.11 -17.88 -16.51
N TRP A 50 4.06 -18.77 -16.73
CA TRP A 50 3.82 -20.09 -17.28
C TRP A 50 3.41 -21.05 -16.18
N ASN A 51 2.22 -21.64 -16.31
CA ASN A 51 1.80 -22.71 -15.42
C ASN A 51 2.31 -24.05 -15.96
N PHE A 52 3.26 -24.65 -15.22
CA PHE A 52 3.88 -25.92 -15.61
C PHE A 52 2.92 -27.13 -15.55
N GLU A 53 1.84 -27.05 -14.79
CA GLU A 53 0.84 -28.12 -14.67
C GLU A 53 -0.16 -28.08 -15.83
N THR A 54 -0.63 -26.88 -16.19
CA THR A 54 -1.64 -26.69 -17.25
C THR A 54 -1.02 -26.45 -18.63
N SER A 55 0.28 -26.14 -18.69
CA SER A 55 0.99 -25.70 -19.91
C SER A 55 0.31 -24.50 -20.59
N GLN A 56 -0.14 -23.55 -19.78
CA GLN A 56 -0.82 -22.33 -20.22
C GLN A 56 -0.17 -21.07 -19.63
N VAL A 57 -0.41 -19.95 -20.31
CA VAL A 57 -0.08 -18.63 -19.80
C VAL A 57 -1.19 -18.17 -18.87
N GLU A 58 -0.82 -17.83 -17.64
CA GLU A 58 -1.76 -17.39 -16.61
C GLU A 58 -1.40 -16.00 -16.10
N VAL A 59 -2.40 -15.29 -15.55
CA VAL A 59 -2.18 -14.01 -14.91
C VAL A 59 -1.40 -14.22 -13.62
N TYR A 60 -0.30 -13.49 -13.45
CA TYR A 60 0.42 -13.49 -12.19
C TYR A 60 -0.39 -12.75 -11.13
N ILE A 61 -0.79 -13.47 -10.09
CA ILE A 61 -1.36 -12.89 -8.87
C ILE A 61 -0.25 -12.89 -7.82
N SER A 62 0.24 -11.71 -7.47
CA SER A 62 1.23 -11.59 -6.39
C SER A 62 0.66 -12.18 -5.10
N PRO A 63 1.42 -13.00 -4.36
CA PRO A 63 0.97 -13.46 -3.06
C PRO A 63 0.72 -12.25 -2.16
N PRO A 64 -0.26 -12.33 -1.24
CA PRO A 64 -0.48 -11.30 -0.25
C PRO A 64 0.80 -11.04 0.55
N PRO A 65 1.06 -9.80 0.98
CA PRO A 65 2.17 -9.52 1.87
C PRO A 65 2.03 -10.29 3.19
N PRO A 66 3.14 -10.65 3.86
CA PRO A 66 3.09 -11.14 5.24
C PRO A 66 2.33 -10.19 6.15
N LEU A 67 1.59 -10.73 7.14
CA LEU A 67 0.74 -9.96 8.06
C LEU A 67 1.46 -8.76 8.69
N ASP A 68 2.68 -8.95 9.20
CA ASP A 68 3.43 -7.87 9.84
C ASP A 68 3.78 -6.73 8.87
N LYS A 69 4.06 -7.06 7.59
CA LYS A 69 4.29 -6.06 6.56
C LYS A 69 3.01 -5.32 6.22
N ALA A 70 1.89 -6.02 6.12
CA ALA A 70 0.58 -5.42 5.88
C ALA A 70 0.18 -4.47 7.04
N LYS A 71 0.39 -4.88 8.30
CA LYS A 71 0.17 -4.03 9.49
C LYS A 71 1.05 -2.78 9.46
N THR A 72 2.33 -2.94 9.18
CA THR A 72 3.27 -1.82 9.04
C THR A 72 2.82 -0.85 7.94
N GLN A 73 2.29 -1.36 6.83
CA GLN A 73 1.79 -0.52 5.74
C GLN A 73 0.56 0.27 6.16
N LYS A 74 -0.40 -0.36 6.84
CA LYS A 74 -1.61 0.29 7.35
C LYS A 74 -1.31 1.33 8.43
N GLN A 75 -0.38 1.04 9.34
CA GLN A 75 0.11 2.01 10.31
C GLN A 75 0.67 3.26 9.63
N LYS A 76 1.54 3.08 8.61
CA LYS A 76 2.10 4.21 7.85
C LYS A 76 1.04 5.00 7.09
N GLU A 77 0.05 4.31 6.54
CA GLU A 77 -1.09 4.94 5.86
C GLU A 77 -1.86 5.84 6.83
N LEU A 78 -2.22 5.34 8.01
CA LEU A 78 -2.93 6.09 9.03
C LEU A 78 -2.15 7.31 9.54
N ILE A 79 -0.86 7.15 9.85
CA ILE A 79 0.03 8.26 10.26
C ILE A 79 0.16 9.34 9.17
N ASN A 80 0.15 8.94 7.89
CA ASN A 80 0.20 9.91 6.80
C ASN A 80 -1.11 10.69 6.68
N LEU A 81 -2.25 10.04 6.88
CA LEU A 81 -3.57 10.70 6.89
C LEU A 81 -3.67 11.68 8.06
N GLU A 82 -3.23 11.29 9.25
CA GLU A 82 -3.13 12.16 10.42
C GLU A 82 -2.30 13.42 10.11
N LYS A 83 -1.09 13.26 9.57
CA LYS A 83 -0.24 14.41 9.18
C LYS A 83 -0.91 15.32 8.17
N GLN A 84 -1.62 14.76 7.20
CA GLN A 84 -2.37 15.55 6.22
C GLN A 84 -3.49 16.34 6.90
N ARG A 85 -4.24 15.71 7.81
CA ARG A 85 -5.31 16.35 8.58
C ARG A 85 -4.77 17.48 9.45
N VAL A 86 -3.72 17.23 10.22
CA VAL A 86 -3.08 18.24 11.07
C VAL A 86 -2.63 19.43 10.24
N ASN A 87 -1.96 19.20 9.10
CA ASN A 87 -1.56 20.29 8.20
C ASN A 87 -2.76 21.06 7.63
N GLN A 88 -3.88 20.40 7.33
CA GLN A 88 -5.11 21.09 6.89
C GLN A 88 -5.65 22.00 7.98
N ILE A 89 -5.72 21.53 9.22
CA ILE A 89 -6.16 22.33 10.37
C ILE A 89 -5.22 23.50 10.62
N LEU A 90 -3.90 23.27 10.64
CA LEU A 90 -2.92 24.34 10.81
C LEU A 90 -3.07 25.42 9.74
N ASN A 91 -3.20 25.03 8.48
CA ASN A 91 -3.41 25.96 7.38
C ASN A 91 -4.74 26.72 7.50
N GLN A 92 -5.81 26.04 7.97
CA GLN A 92 -7.13 26.65 8.15
C GLN A 92 -7.10 27.77 9.20
N TYR A 93 -6.33 27.59 10.27
CA TYR A 93 -6.18 28.58 11.36
C TYR A 93 -4.88 29.40 11.24
N GLU A 94 -4.25 29.41 10.06
CA GLU A 94 -3.08 30.23 9.74
C GLU A 94 -1.83 29.98 10.62
N TYR A 95 -1.71 28.81 11.26
CA TYR A 95 -0.50 28.41 11.98
C TYR A 95 0.52 27.76 11.05
N LEU A 96 1.80 28.10 11.23
CA LEU A 96 2.88 27.54 10.42
C LEU A 96 3.24 26.09 10.78
N SER A 97 3.05 25.70 12.03
CA SER A 97 3.37 24.37 12.54
C SER A 97 2.74 24.14 13.92
N LEU A 98 2.77 22.89 14.40
CA LEU A 98 2.40 22.58 15.79
C LEU A 98 3.29 23.30 16.82
N ALA A 99 4.55 23.60 16.50
CA ALA A 99 5.42 24.36 17.39
C ALA A 99 4.92 25.81 17.57
N ASP A 100 4.32 26.37 16.52
CA ASP A 100 3.71 27.70 16.53
C ASP A 100 2.45 27.71 17.41
N VAL A 101 1.55 26.72 17.20
CA VAL A 101 0.38 26.50 18.07
C VAL A 101 0.81 26.38 19.54
N GLN A 102 1.82 25.57 19.83
CA GLN A 102 2.32 25.39 21.21
C GLN A 102 2.85 26.70 21.80
N LEU A 103 3.53 27.53 21.00
CA LEU A 103 4.06 28.83 21.43
C LEU A 103 2.92 29.77 21.83
N TYR A 104 1.89 29.92 20.99
CA TYR A 104 0.74 30.79 21.27
C TYR A 104 -0.12 30.25 22.42
N ALA A 105 -0.31 28.93 22.50
CA ALA A 105 -1.03 28.31 23.62
C ALA A 105 -0.39 28.63 24.98
N ASN A 106 0.95 28.66 25.03
CA ASN A 106 1.72 29.04 26.23
C ASN A 106 1.64 30.54 26.56
N GLN A 107 1.20 31.38 25.61
CA GLN A 107 0.92 32.80 25.81
C GLN A 107 -0.54 33.06 26.23
N ASN A 108 -1.31 32.00 26.52
CA ASN A 108 -2.74 32.02 26.83
C ASN A 108 -3.64 32.42 25.65
N ASP A 109 -3.19 32.16 24.41
CA ASP A 109 -4.08 32.22 23.26
C ASP A 109 -5.09 31.06 23.31
N THR A 110 -6.38 31.39 23.40
CA THR A 110 -7.45 30.39 23.55
C THR A 110 -7.69 29.56 22.29
N GLU A 111 -7.44 30.12 21.10
CA GLU A 111 -7.59 29.39 19.84
C GLU A 111 -6.50 28.32 19.73
N ALA A 112 -5.25 28.73 19.98
CA ALA A 112 -4.10 27.85 19.99
C ALA A 112 -4.22 26.75 21.07
N GLN A 113 -4.77 27.08 22.25
CA GLN A 113 -5.04 26.08 23.30
C GLN A 113 -6.07 25.03 22.86
N SER A 114 -7.15 25.45 22.18
CA SER A 114 -8.15 24.52 21.65
C SER A 114 -7.58 23.63 20.56
N ILE A 115 -6.81 24.18 19.61
CA ILE A 115 -6.15 23.41 18.55
C ILE A 115 -5.14 22.42 19.14
N LEU A 116 -4.35 22.83 20.14
CA LEU A 116 -3.38 21.94 20.81
C LEU A 116 -4.08 20.79 21.53
N SER A 117 -5.16 21.09 22.27
CA SER A 117 -5.97 20.09 22.97
C SER A 117 -6.60 19.08 22.00
N TRP A 118 -7.15 19.58 20.88
CA TRP A 118 -7.66 18.74 19.81
C TRP A 118 -6.57 17.84 19.22
N TYR A 119 -5.40 18.40 18.90
CA TYR A 119 -4.29 17.62 18.33
C TYR A 119 -3.84 16.50 19.26
N GLN A 120 -3.66 16.79 20.56
CA GLN A 120 -3.28 15.79 21.56
C GLN A 120 -4.31 14.66 21.63
N THR A 121 -5.60 15.01 21.67
CA THR A 121 -6.69 14.02 21.68
C THR A 121 -6.69 13.17 20.40
N TYR A 122 -6.47 13.79 19.25
CA TYR A 122 -6.46 13.12 17.96
C TYR A 122 -5.26 12.17 17.82
N ASP A 123 -4.06 12.62 18.17
CA ASP A 123 -2.82 11.83 18.17
C ASP A 123 -2.95 10.62 19.11
N ASP A 124 -3.45 10.83 20.33
CA ASP A 124 -3.70 9.76 21.31
C ASP A 124 -4.67 8.69 20.76
N LEU A 125 -5.76 9.09 20.10
CA LEU A 125 -6.73 8.16 19.52
C LEU A 125 -6.16 7.38 18.33
N ILE A 126 -5.32 8.02 17.50
CA ILE A 126 -4.60 7.35 16.41
C ILE A 126 -3.67 6.26 16.97
N TRP A 127 -2.87 6.59 17.99
CA TRP A 127 -1.99 5.61 18.63
C TRP A 127 -2.76 4.52 19.35
N GLN A 128 -3.88 4.85 19.99
CA GLN A 128 -4.75 3.86 20.62
C GLN A 128 -5.27 2.84 19.59
N TYR A 129 -5.69 3.28 18.40
CA TYR A 129 -6.11 2.37 17.33
C TYR A 129 -4.94 1.51 16.83
N ILE A 130 -3.75 2.10 16.63
CA ILE A 130 -2.56 1.38 16.17
C ILE A 130 -2.16 0.28 17.16
N ASP A 131 -2.08 0.62 18.44
CA ASP A 131 -1.54 -0.29 19.46
C ASP A 131 -2.54 -1.38 19.88
N ASN A 132 -3.86 -1.11 19.78
CA ASN A 132 -4.89 -2.06 20.20
C ASN A 132 -5.57 -2.74 19.01
N ASP A 133 -6.25 -1.97 18.17
CA ASP A 133 -7.15 -2.51 17.14
C ASP A 133 -6.36 -3.06 15.95
N LEU A 134 -5.40 -2.29 15.43
CA LEU A 134 -4.54 -2.72 14.32
C LEU A 134 -3.68 -3.93 14.72
N ALA A 135 -3.18 -3.94 15.97
CA ALA A 135 -2.42 -5.05 16.51
C ALA A 135 -3.25 -6.34 16.62
N ALA A 136 -4.57 -6.24 16.86
CA ALA A 136 -5.47 -7.37 17.05
C ALA A 136 -5.80 -8.15 15.76
N PHE A 137 -5.55 -7.60 14.56
CA PHE A 137 -5.81 -8.33 13.31
C PHE A 137 -4.96 -9.60 13.20
N THR A 138 -5.59 -10.70 12.81
CA THR A 138 -4.93 -12.01 12.65
C THR A 138 -4.85 -12.48 11.19
N SER A 139 -5.54 -11.77 10.28
CA SER A 139 -5.60 -12.09 8.85
C SER A 139 -5.18 -10.90 7.98
N VAL A 140 -4.45 -11.20 6.90
CA VAL A 140 -4.10 -10.20 5.87
C VAL A 140 -5.34 -9.78 5.08
N ASP A 141 -6.26 -10.70 4.80
CA ASP A 141 -7.45 -10.40 4.01
C ASP A 141 -8.39 -9.42 4.73
N GLU A 142 -8.58 -9.63 6.03
CA GLU A 142 -9.34 -8.71 6.89
C GLU A 142 -8.69 -7.32 6.87
N LEU A 143 -7.37 -7.27 7.00
CA LEU A 143 -6.61 -6.04 7.05
C LEU A 143 -6.63 -5.27 5.71
N LEU A 144 -6.56 -5.98 4.59
CA LEU A 144 -6.64 -5.39 3.24
C LEU A 144 -8.03 -4.83 2.93
N ALA A 145 -9.08 -5.37 3.56
CA ALA A 145 -10.44 -4.86 3.41
C ALA A 145 -10.69 -3.54 4.19
N ILE A 146 -9.80 -3.16 5.11
CA ILE A 146 -9.99 -1.94 5.90
C ILE A 146 -9.61 -0.69 5.08
N ASP A 147 -10.55 0.24 5.05
CA ASP A 147 -10.32 1.61 4.59
C ASP A 147 -9.76 2.48 5.73
N MET A 148 -8.44 2.76 5.68
CA MET A 148 -7.77 3.59 6.68
C MET A 148 -8.27 5.04 6.69
N LYS A 149 -8.79 5.54 5.56
CA LYS A 149 -9.36 6.88 5.50
C LYS A 149 -10.65 6.97 6.30
N ASN A 150 -11.51 5.96 6.20
CA ASN A 150 -12.72 5.90 7.01
C ASN A 150 -12.39 5.77 8.52
N ILE A 151 -11.36 4.98 8.87
CA ILE A 151 -10.89 4.90 10.26
C ILE A 151 -10.37 6.27 10.75
N GLU A 152 -9.53 6.94 9.97
CA GLU A 152 -9.05 8.29 10.30
C GLU A 152 -10.20 9.28 10.48
N GLU A 153 -11.21 9.25 9.61
CA GLU A 153 -12.37 10.14 9.69
C GLU A 153 -13.20 9.90 10.95
N GLN A 154 -13.37 8.64 11.36
CA GLN A 154 -14.03 8.29 12.63
C GLN A 154 -13.26 8.82 13.83
N ILE A 155 -11.94 8.59 13.85
CA ILE A 155 -11.05 9.08 14.92
C ILE A 155 -11.05 10.61 14.97
N PHE A 156 -11.00 11.28 13.82
CA PHE A 156 -11.10 12.73 13.71
C PHE A 156 -12.40 13.25 14.32
N ASN A 157 -13.54 12.66 13.93
CA ASN A 157 -14.85 13.06 14.44
C ASN A 157 -14.96 12.84 15.96
N GLN A 158 -14.38 11.76 16.48
CA GLN A 158 -14.31 11.51 17.91
C GLN A 158 -13.44 12.54 18.65
N ALA A 159 -12.29 12.89 18.07
CA ALA A 159 -11.41 13.92 18.60
C ALA A 159 -12.11 15.28 18.66
N VAL A 160 -12.82 15.69 17.60
CA VAL A 160 -13.60 16.93 17.56
C VAL A 160 -14.74 16.93 18.59
N GLN A 161 -15.37 15.79 18.85
CA GLN A 161 -16.42 15.69 19.89
C GLN A 161 -15.84 15.83 21.31
N THR A 162 -14.63 15.33 21.53
CA THR A 162 -13.98 15.27 22.85
C THR A 162 -13.23 16.56 23.16
N ALA A 163 -12.54 17.11 22.17
CA ALA A 163 -11.79 18.36 22.21
C ALA A 163 -12.15 19.18 20.95
N PRO A 164 -13.20 20.02 21.02
CA PRO A 164 -13.66 20.78 19.88
C PRO A 164 -12.60 21.74 19.34
N LEU A 165 -12.52 21.82 18.02
CA LEU A 165 -11.80 22.88 17.32
C LEU A 165 -12.52 24.25 17.53
N PRO A 166 -11.79 25.37 17.39
CA PRO A 166 -12.34 26.72 17.52
C PRO A 166 -13.55 27.04 16.65
#